data_AF-A0A8H7JE84-F1
#
_entry.id   AF-A0A8H7JE84-F1
#
_cell.length_a   1.000
_cell.length_b   1.000
_cell.length_c   1.000
_cell.angle_alpha   90.00
_cell.angle_beta   90.00
_cell.angle_gamma   90.00
#
_symmetry.space_group_name_H-M   'P 1'
#
loop_
_entity.id
_entity.type
_entity.pdbx_description
1 polymer ?
#
loop_
_entity_poly.entity_id
_entity_poly.type
_entity_poly.pdbx_seq_one_letter_code
_entity_poly.pdbx_strand_id
1 'polypeptide(L)'
;MSGAHEKPLNELLSRSMVDIYVGEENTHWILHEKLLCHHSPFFRKIFYAKGSNTQTFGLPEDDDNAFKTFVGWLYSSSLPVPREESDLGVLFELYLMAEKFQIPNLIADVLQVVREWYKFSDSYPGLRRVQYIYANTENGSPMRHMLVHSIARMMVLEKGLPAHWDKALRKNGQLAVDIICAIQDWRLDEDVVPDARDDPAEGEDLIDVDEEIKQNDAELEQNADIEDNASESVDGPEGEEAEGEEQEQEADDKDNDDAEETDDTVVGSPTQSKHDISKDQKATNGTQNKVDDLKKDFSKFSLNVVPNGLTNGDFGTLKA
;
A
#
# COMPACT_ATOMS: atom_id res chain seq x y z
N MET A 1 0.31 32.78 3.77
CA MET A 1 -1.16 32.68 3.58
C MET A 1 -1.52 33.38 2.28
N SER A 2 -1.84 32.63 1.23
CA SER A 2 -2.38 33.20 -0.02
C SER A 2 -3.84 32.79 -0.11
N GLY A 3 -4.69 33.50 0.61
CA GLY A 3 -6.14 33.37 0.47
C GLY A 3 -6.56 33.99 -0.85
N ALA A 4 -6.56 33.19 -1.93
CA ALA A 4 -7.32 33.57 -3.10
C ALA A 4 -8.78 33.69 -2.67
N HIS A 5 -9.36 34.89 -2.77
CA HIS A 5 -10.79 35.08 -2.53
C HIS A 5 -11.57 34.06 -3.37
N GLU A 6 -12.34 33.22 -2.70
CA GLU A 6 -13.23 32.26 -3.34
C GLU A 6 -14.23 33.03 -4.21
N LYS A 7 -14.36 32.61 -5.47
CA LYS A 7 -15.26 33.31 -6.41
C LYS A 7 -16.70 33.03 -6.00
N PRO A 8 -17.56 34.06 -5.94
CA PRO A 8 -18.94 33.83 -5.55
C PRO A 8 -19.65 32.98 -6.61
N LEU A 9 -20.56 32.11 -6.15
CA LEU A 9 -21.19 31.09 -6.99
C LEU A 9 -21.83 31.67 -8.26
N ASN A 10 -22.50 32.83 -8.15
CA ASN A 10 -23.15 33.50 -9.28
C ASN A 10 -22.18 33.89 -10.41
N GLU A 11 -20.88 34.04 -10.14
CA GLU A 11 -19.87 34.29 -11.18
C GLU A 11 -19.41 33.00 -11.88
N LEU A 12 -19.60 31.85 -11.24
CA LEU A 12 -19.21 30.52 -11.74
C LEU A 12 -20.33 29.85 -12.55
N LEU A 13 -21.58 30.23 -12.33
CA LEU A 13 -22.75 29.78 -13.10
C LEU A 13 -22.83 30.50 -14.46
N SER A 14 -21.97 30.08 -15.40
CA SER A 14 -21.95 30.61 -16.77
C SER A 14 -23.05 29.98 -17.65
N ARG A 15 -23.18 30.40 -18.91
CA ARG A 15 -24.09 29.75 -19.86
C ARG A 15 -23.57 28.41 -20.41
N SER A 16 -22.27 28.14 -20.22
CA SER A 16 -21.64 26.95 -20.80
C SER A 16 -21.86 25.75 -19.89
N MET A 17 -22.40 24.69 -20.47
CA MET A 17 -22.70 23.44 -19.78
C MET A 17 -21.88 22.31 -20.40
N VAL A 18 -21.57 21.30 -19.60
CA VAL A 18 -20.93 20.06 -20.01
C VAL A 18 -21.76 18.87 -19.59
N ASP A 19 -21.75 17.83 -20.42
CA ASP A 19 -22.41 16.56 -20.20
C ASP A 19 -21.43 15.57 -19.57
N ILE A 20 -21.73 15.10 -18.37
CA ILE A 20 -20.97 14.05 -17.69
C ILE A 20 -21.82 12.79 -17.64
N TYR A 21 -21.24 11.67 -18.04
CA TYR A 21 -21.88 10.36 -17.97
C TYR A 21 -21.15 9.51 -16.96
N VAL A 22 -21.86 8.96 -15.97
CA VAL A 22 -21.27 8.31 -14.80
C VAL A 22 -21.83 6.91 -14.61
N GLY A 23 -20.98 6.01 -14.13
CA GLY A 23 -21.34 4.65 -13.74
C GLY A 23 -21.74 3.74 -14.90
N GLU A 24 -22.03 2.49 -14.55
CA GLU A 24 -22.46 1.45 -15.49
C GLU A 24 -23.81 1.78 -16.15
N GLU A 25 -24.69 2.46 -15.42
CA GLU A 25 -26.00 2.92 -15.92
C GLU A 25 -25.87 4.12 -16.87
N ASN A 26 -24.67 4.68 -17.03
CA ASN A 26 -24.37 5.82 -17.87
C ASN A 26 -25.28 7.02 -17.54
N THR A 27 -25.44 7.28 -16.23
CA THR A 27 -26.27 8.35 -15.69
C THR A 27 -25.80 9.69 -16.21
N HIS A 28 -26.71 10.44 -16.84
CA HIS A 28 -26.39 11.70 -17.52
C HIS A 28 -26.58 12.92 -16.62
N TRP A 29 -25.52 13.71 -16.48
CA TRP A 29 -25.46 14.93 -15.69
C TRP A 29 -25.09 16.13 -16.56
N ILE A 30 -25.84 17.22 -16.43
CA ILE A 30 -25.56 18.48 -17.14
C ILE A 30 -25.06 19.51 -16.10
N LEU A 31 -23.79 19.88 -16.16
CA LEU A 31 -23.12 20.70 -15.15
C LEU A 31 -22.55 22.00 -15.73
N HIS A 32 -22.46 23.04 -14.91
CA HIS A 32 -21.85 24.31 -15.32
C HIS A 32 -20.34 24.14 -15.51
N GLU A 33 -19.86 24.31 -16.74
CA GLU A 33 -18.47 24.05 -17.13
C GLU A 33 -17.48 24.88 -16.30
N LYS A 34 -17.78 26.18 -16.15
CA LYS A 34 -16.91 27.12 -15.44
C LYS A 34 -16.83 26.79 -13.95
N LEU A 35 -17.93 26.35 -13.34
CA LEU A 35 -17.97 25.91 -11.94
C LEU A 35 -17.14 24.64 -11.75
N LEU A 36 -17.39 23.61 -12.58
CA LEU A 36 -16.67 22.34 -12.53
C LEU A 36 -15.16 22.54 -12.72
N CYS A 37 -14.75 23.31 -13.73
CA CYS A 37 -13.34 23.60 -14.00
C CYS A 37 -12.70 24.55 -12.99
N HIS A 38 -13.48 25.33 -12.24
CA HIS A 38 -12.96 26.16 -11.16
C HIS A 38 -12.44 25.29 -10.03
N HIS A 39 -13.27 24.34 -9.56
CA HIS A 39 -12.93 23.45 -8.44
C HIS A 39 -12.02 22.28 -8.84
N SER A 40 -12.09 21.81 -10.09
CA SER A 40 -11.33 20.65 -10.56
C SER A 40 -10.32 21.00 -11.65
N PRO A 41 -9.01 21.01 -11.33
CA PRO A 41 -7.93 21.03 -12.31
C PRO A 41 -8.00 19.86 -13.31
N PHE A 42 -8.50 18.69 -12.88
CA PHE A 42 -8.71 17.54 -13.76
C PHE A 42 -9.67 17.88 -14.90
N PHE A 43 -10.89 18.34 -14.59
CA PHE A 43 -11.86 18.73 -15.62
C PHE A 43 -11.42 19.95 -16.41
N ARG A 44 -10.72 20.91 -15.77
CA ARG A 44 -10.15 22.06 -16.47
C ARG A 44 -9.20 21.65 -17.59
N LYS A 45 -8.34 20.64 -17.35
CA LYS A 45 -7.41 20.13 -18.37
C LYS A 45 -8.15 19.49 -19.54
N ILE A 46 -9.32 18.89 -19.30
CA ILE A 46 -10.12 18.22 -20.32
C ILE A 46 -10.89 19.24 -21.17
N PHE A 47 -11.66 20.13 -20.54
CA PHE A 47 -12.55 21.05 -21.23
C PHE A 47 -11.85 22.29 -21.77
N TYR A 48 -10.79 22.77 -21.11
CA TYR A 48 -10.00 23.93 -21.59
C TYR A 48 -8.71 23.53 -22.32
N ALA A 49 -8.57 22.28 -22.74
CA ALA A 49 -7.46 21.87 -23.61
C ALA A 49 -7.45 22.70 -24.90
N LYS A 50 -6.27 23.15 -25.32
CA LYS A 50 -6.13 23.94 -26.56
C LYS A 50 -6.59 23.11 -27.77
N GLY A 51 -7.55 23.64 -28.52
CA GLY A 51 -8.09 22.99 -29.71
C GLY A 51 -9.17 21.93 -29.43
N SER A 52 -9.56 21.76 -28.17
CA SER A 52 -10.67 20.88 -27.80
C SER A 52 -12.00 21.64 -27.90
N ASN A 53 -13.01 20.98 -28.49
CA ASN A 53 -14.42 21.37 -28.40
C ASN A 53 -15.20 20.32 -27.60
N THR A 54 -14.52 19.58 -26.72
CA THR A 54 -15.14 18.55 -25.89
C THR A 54 -16.14 19.21 -24.95
N GLN A 55 -17.40 18.80 -25.04
CA GLN A 55 -18.46 19.20 -24.10
C GLN A 55 -18.98 18.01 -23.29
N THR A 56 -18.44 16.82 -23.55
CA THR A 56 -18.91 15.56 -22.97
C THR A 56 -17.75 14.78 -22.37
N PHE A 57 -17.95 14.17 -21.21
CA PHE A 57 -16.95 13.31 -20.58
C PHE A 57 -17.61 12.09 -19.90
N GLY A 58 -16.97 10.92 -20.01
CA GLY A 58 -17.46 9.67 -19.44
C GLY A 58 -16.61 9.22 -18.24
N LEU A 59 -17.27 8.69 -17.22
CA LEU A 59 -16.74 8.19 -15.95
C LEU A 59 -17.40 6.83 -15.63
N PRO A 60 -17.18 5.79 -16.46
CA PRO A 60 -17.93 4.53 -16.36
C PRO A 60 -17.61 3.73 -15.08
N GLU A 61 -16.42 3.90 -14.54
CA GLU A 61 -15.95 3.17 -13.34
C GLU A 61 -16.26 3.89 -12.02
N ASP A 62 -16.86 5.09 -12.09
CA ASP A 62 -17.13 5.91 -10.90
C ASP A 62 -18.54 5.64 -10.35
N ASP A 63 -18.67 5.64 -9.03
CA ASP A 63 -19.95 5.40 -8.35
C ASP A 63 -20.93 6.58 -8.51
N ASP A 64 -22.16 6.25 -8.91
CA ASP A 64 -23.22 7.23 -9.16
C ASP A 64 -23.67 7.97 -7.89
N ASN A 65 -23.69 7.30 -6.73
CA ASN A 65 -24.11 7.93 -5.47
C ASN A 65 -23.05 8.91 -4.95
N ALA A 66 -21.77 8.56 -5.08
CA ALA A 66 -20.65 9.43 -4.81
C ALA A 66 -20.69 10.64 -5.75
N PHE A 67 -20.92 10.44 -7.05
CA PHE A 67 -21.02 11.56 -8.00
C PHE A 67 -22.21 12.47 -7.72
N LYS A 68 -23.38 11.91 -7.36
CA LYS A 68 -24.54 12.68 -6.91
C LYS A 68 -24.20 13.54 -5.69
N THR A 69 -23.44 12.99 -4.73
CA THR A 69 -22.99 13.73 -3.54
C THR A 69 -21.98 14.80 -3.91
N PHE A 70 -21.06 14.52 -4.84
CA PHE A 70 -20.15 15.50 -5.43
C PHE A 70 -20.92 16.66 -6.07
N VAL A 71 -21.95 16.40 -6.87
CA VAL A 71 -22.78 17.45 -7.47
C VAL A 71 -23.48 18.29 -6.39
N GLY A 72 -24.04 17.65 -5.36
CA GLY A 72 -24.61 18.35 -4.21
C GLY A 72 -23.61 19.31 -3.56
N TRP A 73 -22.39 18.85 -3.31
CA TRP A 73 -21.30 19.67 -2.79
C TRP A 73 -20.88 20.78 -3.75
N LEU A 74 -20.75 20.48 -5.05
CA LEU A 74 -20.27 21.43 -6.08
C LEU A 74 -21.12 22.70 -6.14
N TYR A 75 -22.43 22.59 -5.87
CA TYR A 75 -23.36 23.73 -5.93
C TYR A 75 -23.68 24.35 -4.56
N SER A 76 -23.44 23.64 -3.45
CA SER A 76 -23.82 24.12 -2.11
C SER A 76 -22.64 24.37 -1.17
N SER A 77 -21.45 23.87 -1.52
CA SER A 77 -20.27 23.81 -0.66
C SER A 77 -20.55 23.12 0.68
N SER A 78 -21.49 22.16 0.69
CA SER A 78 -21.89 21.40 1.87
C SER A 78 -21.98 19.91 1.56
N LEU A 79 -21.56 19.10 2.53
CA LEU A 79 -21.71 17.65 2.49
C LEU A 79 -22.91 17.21 3.35
N PRO A 80 -23.52 16.06 3.04
CA PRO A 80 -24.51 15.45 3.91
C PRO A 80 -23.85 15.00 5.23
N VAL A 81 -24.56 15.22 6.34
CA VAL A 81 -24.14 14.72 7.66
C VAL A 81 -24.53 13.24 7.77
N PRO A 82 -23.57 12.32 8.00
CA PRO A 82 -23.86 10.91 8.23
C PRO A 82 -24.80 10.72 9.43
N ARG A 83 -25.70 9.73 9.34
CA ARG A 83 -26.65 9.37 10.39
C ARG A 83 -26.43 7.96 10.92
N GLU A 84 -25.86 7.12 10.07
CA GLU A 84 -25.47 5.75 10.39
C GLU A 84 -24.11 5.44 9.77
N GLU A 85 -23.50 4.36 10.26
CA GLU A 85 -22.16 3.98 9.83
C GLU A 85 -22.12 3.68 8.31
N SER A 86 -23.18 3.12 7.73
CA SER A 86 -23.31 2.83 6.29
C SER A 86 -23.12 4.07 5.41
N ASP A 87 -23.55 5.25 5.89
CA ASP A 87 -23.45 6.51 5.13
C ASP A 87 -22.00 6.90 4.83
N LEU A 88 -21.04 6.44 5.66
CA LEU A 88 -19.63 6.70 5.42
C LEU A 88 -19.11 6.07 4.13
N GLY A 89 -19.76 5.01 3.61
CA GLY A 89 -19.37 4.37 2.36
C GLY A 89 -19.30 5.36 1.21
N VAL A 90 -20.37 6.15 1.03
CA VAL A 90 -20.44 7.18 -0.01
C VAL A 90 -19.39 8.28 0.19
N LEU A 91 -19.06 8.60 1.45
CA LEU A 91 -18.01 9.58 1.74
C LEU A 91 -16.61 9.08 1.39
N PHE A 92 -16.33 7.80 1.60
CA PHE A 92 -15.04 7.23 1.17
C PHE A 92 -14.92 7.18 -0.35
N GLU A 93 -15.98 6.80 -1.07
CA GLU A 93 -15.99 6.88 -2.53
C GLU A 93 -15.81 8.33 -3.02
N LEU A 94 -16.51 9.28 -2.39
CA LEU A 94 -16.38 10.70 -2.69
C LEU A 94 -14.97 11.22 -2.41
N TYR A 95 -14.29 10.73 -1.37
CA TYR A 95 -12.90 11.06 -1.09
C TYR A 95 -11.98 10.63 -2.23
N LEU A 96 -12.09 9.38 -2.70
CA LEU A 96 -11.29 8.86 -3.81
C LEU A 96 -11.57 9.64 -5.11
N MET A 97 -12.85 9.95 -5.35
CA MET A 97 -13.29 10.79 -6.46
C MET A 97 -12.68 12.20 -6.37
N ALA A 98 -12.61 12.79 -5.18
CA ALA A 98 -12.01 14.10 -4.95
C ALA A 98 -10.50 14.11 -5.22
N GLU A 99 -9.78 13.04 -4.84
CA GLU A 99 -8.36 12.85 -5.20
C GLU A 99 -8.19 12.73 -6.72
N LYS A 100 -8.97 11.86 -7.37
CA LYS A 100 -8.98 11.68 -8.83
C LYS A 100 -9.27 12.98 -9.57
N PHE A 101 -10.26 13.75 -9.12
CA PHE A 101 -10.65 15.02 -9.71
C PHE A 101 -9.77 16.20 -9.27
N GLN A 102 -8.78 15.94 -8.40
CA GLN A 102 -7.83 16.93 -7.91
C GLN A 102 -8.53 18.13 -7.23
N ILE A 103 -9.47 17.87 -6.32
CA ILE A 103 -10.28 18.90 -5.63
C ILE A 103 -9.89 18.99 -4.15
N PRO A 104 -8.91 19.83 -3.75
CA PRO A 104 -8.41 19.88 -2.38
C PRO A 104 -9.44 20.27 -1.33
N ASN A 105 -10.36 21.18 -1.67
CA ASN A 105 -11.39 21.62 -0.72
C ASN A 105 -12.35 20.47 -0.39
N LEU A 106 -12.75 19.69 -1.40
CA LEU A 106 -13.61 18.53 -1.18
C LEU A 106 -12.90 17.45 -0.36
N ILE A 107 -11.61 17.21 -0.61
CA ILE A 107 -10.78 16.31 0.21
C ILE A 107 -10.83 16.76 1.68
N ALA A 108 -10.60 18.04 1.94
CA ALA A 108 -10.62 18.59 3.30
C ALA A 108 -12.00 18.49 3.96
N ASP A 109 -13.07 18.79 3.23
CA ASP A 109 -14.44 18.74 3.74
C ASP A 109 -14.85 17.30 4.08
N VAL A 110 -14.56 16.33 3.20
CA VAL A 110 -14.85 14.91 3.44
C VAL A 110 -14.07 14.39 4.64
N LEU A 111 -12.78 14.73 4.76
CA LEU A 111 -11.97 14.39 5.93
C LEU A 111 -12.59 14.93 7.23
N GLN A 112 -13.06 16.17 7.20
CA GLN A 112 -13.67 16.78 8.37
C GLN A 112 -14.96 16.06 8.78
N VAL A 113 -15.85 15.76 7.82
CA VAL A 113 -17.12 15.06 8.10
C VAL A 113 -16.85 13.65 8.66
N VAL A 114 -15.94 12.89 8.05
CA VAL A 114 -15.60 11.54 8.53
C VAL A 114 -14.95 11.59 9.91
N ARG A 115 -14.06 12.57 10.15
CA ARG A 115 -13.42 12.78 11.46
C ARG A 115 -14.44 13.10 12.54
N GLU A 116 -15.36 14.03 12.25
CA GLU A 116 -16.40 14.42 13.20
C GLU A 116 -17.31 13.25 13.52
N TRP A 117 -17.69 12.46 12.52
CA TRP A 117 -18.48 11.25 12.74
C TRP A 117 -17.82 10.34 13.78
N TYR A 118 -16.60 9.85 13.52
CA TYR A 118 -15.91 8.95 14.46
C TYR A 118 -15.71 9.57 15.85
N LYS A 119 -15.44 10.88 15.91
CA LYS A 119 -15.29 11.59 17.18
C LYS A 119 -16.60 11.64 17.98
N PHE A 120 -17.73 11.92 17.33
CA PHE A 120 -19.01 12.11 18.03
C PHE A 120 -19.81 10.82 18.21
N SER A 121 -19.58 9.80 17.38
CA SER A 121 -20.10 8.45 17.61
C SER A 121 -19.26 7.65 18.60
N ASP A 122 -18.12 8.19 19.06
CA ASP A 122 -17.13 7.52 19.92
C ASP A 122 -16.78 6.11 19.39
N SER A 123 -16.52 6.04 18.09
CA SER A 123 -16.21 4.79 17.41
C SER A 123 -14.94 4.91 16.58
N TYR A 124 -14.39 3.75 16.19
CA TYR A 124 -13.17 3.68 15.41
C TYR A 124 -13.40 3.11 14.02
N PRO A 125 -12.53 3.42 13.05
CA PRO A 125 -12.63 2.85 11.71
C PRO A 125 -12.47 1.34 11.71
N GLY A 126 -13.45 0.64 11.11
CA GLY A 126 -13.34 -0.80 10.91
C GLY A 126 -12.24 -1.19 9.90
N LEU A 127 -11.62 -2.35 10.11
CA LEU A 127 -10.50 -2.86 9.32
C LEU A 127 -10.75 -2.82 7.80
N ARG A 128 -11.94 -3.23 7.35
CA ARG A 128 -12.28 -3.30 5.91
C ARG A 128 -12.17 -1.94 5.23
N ARG A 129 -12.59 -0.85 5.89
CA ARG A 129 -12.50 0.51 5.34
C ARG A 129 -11.07 1.01 5.26
N VAL A 130 -10.28 0.66 6.26
CA VAL A 130 -8.88 1.04 6.34
C VAL A 130 -8.12 0.36 5.19
N GLN A 131 -8.33 -0.95 5.03
CA GLN A 131 -7.80 -1.70 3.89
C GLN A 131 -8.29 -1.14 2.55
N TYR A 132 -9.57 -0.77 2.45
CA TYR A 132 -10.12 -0.16 1.24
C TYR A 132 -9.39 1.15 0.87
N ILE A 133 -9.17 2.04 1.84
CA ILE A 133 -8.42 3.28 1.59
C ILE A 133 -6.95 2.98 1.25
N TYR A 134 -6.32 2.01 1.92
CA TYR A 134 -4.96 1.58 1.58
C TYR A 134 -4.85 0.95 0.18
N ALA A 135 -5.90 0.33 -0.33
CA ALA A 135 -5.89 -0.24 -1.67
C ALA A 135 -6.05 0.84 -2.76
N ASN A 136 -6.67 1.98 -2.45
CA ASN A 136 -7.12 2.95 -3.45
C ASN A 136 -6.48 4.34 -3.36
N THR A 137 -5.59 4.58 -2.40
CA THR A 137 -4.90 5.86 -2.26
C THR A 137 -3.38 5.67 -2.33
N GLU A 138 -2.59 6.74 -2.33
CA GLU A 138 -1.12 6.66 -2.29
C GLU A 138 -0.57 6.87 -0.88
N ASN A 139 0.73 6.62 -0.71
CA ASN A 139 1.44 6.96 0.52
C ASN A 139 1.36 8.48 0.77
N GLY A 140 1.09 8.88 2.01
CA GLY A 140 0.87 10.29 2.37
C GLY A 140 -0.57 10.78 2.18
N SER A 141 -1.51 9.91 1.79
CA SER A 141 -2.94 10.25 1.78
C SER A 141 -3.42 10.76 3.15
N PRO A 142 -4.03 11.96 3.22
CA PRO A 142 -4.59 12.49 4.46
C PRO A 142 -5.63 11.58 5.12
N MET A 143 -6.43 10.84 4.34
CA MET A 143 -7.40 9.89 4.87
C MET A 143 -6.71 8.73 5.56
N ARG A 144 -5.68 8.13 4.94
CA ARG A 144 -4.86 7.10 5.59
C ARG A 144 -4.32 7.60 6.92
N HIS A 145 -3.68 8.77 6.93
CA HIS A 145 -3.13 9.36 8.14
C HIS A 145 -4.18 9.49 9.26
N MET A 146 -5.35 10.05 8.96
CA MET A 146 -6.41 10.20 9.95
C MET A 146 -6.90 8.86 10.49
N LEU A 147 -7.13 7.87 9.61
CA LEU A 147 -7.61 6.55 10.02
C LEU A 147 -6.57 5.81 10.87
N VAL A 148 -5.30 5.83 10.46
CA VAL A 148 -4.20 5.19 11.20
C VAL A 148 -4.06 5.77 12.60
N HIS A 149 -4.08 7.10 12.75
CA HIS A 149 -4.01 7.72 14.08
C HIS A 149 -5.22 7.35 14.95
N SER A 150 -6.40 7.20 14.35
CA SER A 150 -7.60 6.77 15.07
C SER A 150 -7.46 5.33 15.56
N ILE A 151 -6.93 4.43 14.73
CA ILE A 151 -6.70 3.02 15.09
C ILE A 151 -5.57 2.91 16.12
N ALA A 152 -4.47 3.63 15.96
CA ALA A 152 -3.38 3.66 16.93
C ALA A 152 -3.91 3.99 18.33
N ARG A 153 -4.79 5.00 18.43
CA ARG A 153 -5.48 5.34 19.68
C ARG A 153 -6.33 4.18 20.21
N MET A 154 -7.15 3.55 19.35
CA MET A 154 -7.95 2.38 19.73
C MET A 154 -7.07 1.27 20.31
N MET A 155 -5.98 0.91 19.62
CA MET A 155 -5.08 -0.17 20.01
C MET A 155 -4.42 0.06 21.37
N VAL A 156 -4.07 1.32 21.68
CA VAL A 156 -3.45 1.67 22.96
C VAL A 156 -4.46 1.70 24.11
N LEU A 157 -5.71 2.08 23.84
CA LEU A 157 -6.72 2.25 24.89
C LEU A 157 -7.56 0.99 25.15
N GLU A 158 -7.72 0.11 24.17
CA GLU A 158 -8.51 -1.12 24.32
C GLU A 158 -7.70 -2.26 24.98
N LYS A 159 -8.40 -3.10 25.73
CA LYS A 159 -7.79 -4.28 26.37
C LYS A 159 -7.67 -5.41 25.36
N GLY A 160 -6.56 -5.40 24.61
CA GLY A 160 -6.18 -6.46 23.70
C GLY A 160 -6.57 -6.21 22.24
N LEU A 161 -5.87 -6.89 21.35
CA LEU A 161 -6.03 -6.75 19.91
C LEU A 161 -7.17 -7.65 19.41
N PRO A 162 -8.23 -7.11 18.77
CA PRO A 162 -9.27 -7.95 18.21
C PRO A 162 -8.70 -8.93 17.16
N ALA A 163 -9.16 -10.19 17.17
CA ALA A 163 -8.55 -11.27 16.37
C ALA A 163 -8.42 -10.99 14.86
N HIS A 164 -9.39 -10.26 14.28
CA HIS A 164 -9.34 -9.89 12.87
C HIS A 164 -8.26 -8.84 12.57
N TRP A 165 -7.94 -7.96 13.52
CA TRP A 165 -6.82 -7.03 13.42
C TRP A 165 -5.48 -7.73 13.57
N ASP A 166 -5.34 -8.68 14.51
CA ASP A 166 -4.11 -9.48 14.67
C ASP A 166 -3.72 -10.19 13.36
N LYS A 167 -4.67 -10.92 12.76
CA LYS A 167 -4.45 -11.59 11.48
C LYS A 167 -4.07 -10.61 10.36
N ALA A 168 -4.64 -9.41 10.35
CA ALA A 168 -4.38 -8.41 9.33
C ALA A 168 -3.00 -7.75 9.48
N LEU A 169 -2.61 -7.40 10.70
CA LEU A 169 -1.32 -6.75 10.99
C LEU A 169 -0.15 -7.71 10.77
N ARG A 170 -0.32 -9.02 11.07
CA ARG A 170 0.68 -10.05 10.75
C ARG A 170 0.92 -10.20 9.24
N LYS A 171 -0.11 -9.97 8.42
CA LYS A 171 -0.03 -10.07 6.95
C LYS A 171 0.44 -8.77 6.29
N ASN A 172 0.07 -7.62 6.84
CA ASN A 172 0.35 -6.30 6.27
C ASN A 172 1.30 -5.50 7.18
N GLY A 173 2.60 -5.69 6.95
CA GLY A 173 3.65 -5.00 7.70
C GLY A 173 3.59 -3.47 7.55
N GLN A 174 3.15 -2.94 6.40
CA GLN A 174 3.10 -1.49 6.19
C GLN A 174 2.10 -0.83 7.15
N LEU A 175 0.90 -1.40 7.29
CA LEU A 175 -0.11 -0.86 8.21
C LEU A 175 0.38 -0.91 9.67
N ALA A 176 1.08 -1.98 10.07
CA ALA A 176 1.65 -2.10 11.40
C ALA A 176 2.72 -1.02 11.65
N VAL A 177 3.63 -0.80 10.68
CA VAL A 177 4.64 0.26 10.75
C VAL A 177 4.00 1.63 10.86
N ASP A 178 2.97 1.92 10.05
CA ASP A 178 2.28 3.22 10.07
C ASP A 178 1.60 3.47 11.43
N ILE A 179 1.05 2.43 12.06
CA ILE A 179 0.47 2.54 13.42
C ILE A 179 1.55 2.85 14.46
N ILE A 180 2.72 2.19 14.40
CA ILE A 180 3.84 2.46 15.31
C ILE A 180 4.34 3.90 15.12
N CYS A 181 4.52 4.34 13.88
CA CYS A 181 4.88 5.72 13.56
C CYS A 181 3.85 6.72 14.12
N ALA A 182 2.55 6.44 13.98
CA ALA A 182 1.51 7.29 14.52
C ALA A 182 1.56 7.41 16.06
N ILE A 183 1.91 6.34 16.77
CA ILE A 183 2.12 6.36 18.24
C ILE A 183 3.37 7.17 18.59
N GLN A 184 4.47 7.00 17.85
CA GLN A 184 5.71 7.76 18.08
C GLN A 184 5.50 9.28 17.93
N ASP A 185 4.60 9.70 17.05
CA ASP A 185 4.26 11.10 16.84
C ASP A 185 3.51 11.73 18.02
N TRP A 186 3.02 10.94 18.98
CA TRP A 186 2.46 11.46 20.23
C TRP A 186 3.54 12.00 21.16
N ARG A 187 4.82 11.64 20.94
CA ARG A 187 5.98 12.10 21.71
C ARG A 187 5.76 11.95 23.22
N LEU A 188 5.36 10.73 23.63
CA LEU A 188 5.11 10.40 25.03
C LEU A 188 6.38 10.62 25.86
N ASP A 189 6.20 11.14 27.08
CA ASP A 189 7.28 11.33 28.04
C ASP A 189 7.79 9.98 28.57
N GLU A 190 9.04 9.93 29.02
CA GLU A 190 9.69 8.70 29.47
C GLU A 190 8.97 8.07 30.68
N ASP A 191 8.34 8.87 31.53
CA ASP A 191 7.65 8.42 32.74
C ASP A 191 6.28 7.75 32.49
N VAL A 192 5.67 7.98 31.33
CA VAL A 192 4.39 7.34 30.94
C VAL A 192 4.59 6.04 30.17
N VAL A 193 5.79 5.78 29.66
CA VAL A 193 6.11 4.56 28.89
C VAL A 193 6.73 3.53 29.84
N PRO A 194 6.11 2.36 30.04
CA PRO A 194 6.68 1.31 30.89
C PRO A 194 8.07 0.87 30.40
N ASP A 195 9.01 0.71 31.34
CA ASP A 195 10.33 0.13 31.06
C ASP A 195 10.38 -1.31 31.56
N ALA A 196 10.25 -2.27 30.64
CA ALA A 196 10.31 -3.70 30.96
C ALA A 196 11.68 -4.15 31.52
N ARG A 197 12.72 -3.30 31.48
CA ARG A 197 14.03 -3.60 32.08
C ARG A 197 14.05 -3.37 33.60
N ASP A 198 13.14 -2.58 34.12
CA ASP A 198 13.07 -2.25 35.55
C ASP A 198 12.37 -3.34 36.37
N ASP A 199 11.49 -4.14 35.73
CA ASP A 199 10.80 -5.28 36.35
C ASP A 199 10.92 -6.54 35.46
N PRO A 200 11.92 -7.41 35.69
CA PRO A 200 12.17 -8.59 34.86
C PRO A 200 11.13 -9.71 35.04
N ALA A 201 10.22 -9.59 36.02
CA ALA A 201 9.29 -10.66 36.39
C ALA A 201 8.38 -11.09 35.21
N GLU A 202 7.93 -10.16 34.36
CA GLU A 202 7.07 -10.50 33.22
C GLU A 202 7.79 -11.34 32.14
N GLY A 203 9.12 -11.21 32.03
CA GLY A 203 9.92 -11.99 31.09
C GLY A 203 10.39 -13.33 31.67
N GLU A 204 10.72 -13.36 32.96
CA GLU A 204 11.17 -14.55 33.67
C GLU A 204 10.04 -15.59 33.82
N ASP A 205 8.80 -15.14 34.06
CA ASP A 205 7.61 -16.02 34.15
C ASP A 205 7.25 -16.71 32.80
N LEU A 206 7.81 -16.24 31.68
CA LEU A 206 7.61 -16.85 30.36
C LEU A 206 8.59 -17.99 30.07
N ILE A 207 9.62 -18.18 30.91
CA ILE A 207 10.65 -19.19 30.74
C ILE A 207 10.47 -20.26 31.82
N ASP A 208 9.98 -21.45 31.44
CA ASP A 208 10.02 -22.61 32.33
C ASP A 208 11.41 -23.24 32.27
N VAL A 209 12.31 -22.71 33.12
CA VAL A 209 13.72 -23.14 33.20
C VAL A 209 13.83 -24.64 33.48
N ASP A 210 12.92 -25.22 34.26
CA ASP A 210 12.96 -26.64 34.60
C ASP A 210 12.55 -27.53 33.39
N GLU A 211 11.67 -27.04 32.52
CA GLU A 211 11.31 -27.71 31.27
C GLU A 211 12.40 -27.55 30.21
N GLU A 212 12.96 -26.35 30.04
CA GLU A 212 14.08 -26.12 29.11
C GLU A 212 15.32 -26.95 29.46
N ILE A 213 15.68 -27.04 30.74
CA ILE A 213 16.81 -27.88 31.18
C ILE A 213 16.57 -29.35 30.82
N LYS A 214 15.36 -29.88 31.03
CA LYS A 214 15.03 -31.27 30.68
C LYS A 214 15.07 -31.53 29.17
N GLN A 215 14.59 -30.58 28.36
CA GLN A 215 14.64 -30.72 26.90
C GLN A 215 16.09 -30.72 26.41
N ASN A 216 16.92 -29.80 26.91
CA ASN A 216 18.34 -29.74 26.58
C ASN A 216 19.11 -31.00 27.02
N ASP A 217 18.85 -31.50 28.23
CA ASP A 217 19.48 -32.72 28.74
C ASP A 217 19.08 -33.95 27.87
N ALA A 218 17.81 -34.05 27.48
CA ALA A 218 17.34 -35.12 26.59
C ALA A 218 17.93 -35.04 25.17
N GLU A 219 18.11 -33.83 24.62
CA GLU A 219 18.80 -33.63 23.34
C GLU A 219 20.28 -34.01 23.41
N LEU A 220 20.96 -33.70 24.53
CA LEU A 220 22.35 -34.09 24.75
C LEU A 220 22.50 -35.61 24.85
N GLU A 221 21.59 -36.29 25.54
CA GLU A 221 21.57 -37.77 25.62
C GLU A 221 21.34 -38.40 24.23
N GLN A 222 20.37 -37.89 23.45
CA GLN A 222 20.15 -38.38 22.08
C GLN A 222 21.34 -38.15 21.14
N ASN A 223 22.02 -37.00 21.27
CA ASN A 223 23.20 -36.70 20.45
C ASN A 223 24.42 -37.55 20.86
N ALA A 224 24.56 -37.88 22.15
CA ALA A 224 25.60 -38.80 22.63
C ALA A 224 25.37 -40.23 22.13
N ASP A 225 24.12 -40.71 22.11
CA ASP A 225 23.76 -42.03 21.58
C ASP A 225 24.01 -42.17 20.06
N ILE A 226 24.00 -41.06 19.31
CA ILE A 226 24.33 -41.01 17.88
C ILE A 226 25.85 -41.07 17.66
N GLU A 227 26.65 -40.39 18.49
CA GLU A 227 28.12 -40.44 18.41
C GLU A 227 28.68 -41.81 18.80
N ASP A 228 28.11 -42.48 19.81
CA ASP A 228 28.52 -43.84 20.20
C ASP A 228 28.20 -44.88 19.11
N ASN A 229 27.08 -44.76 18.41
CA ASN A 229 26.72 -45.63 17.26
C ASN A 229 27.56 -45.37 15.98
N ALA A 230 28.14 -44.17 15.82
CA ALA A 230 29.01 -43.87 14.68
C ALA A 230 30.45 -44.39 14.85
N SER A 231 30.82 -44.83 16.05
CA SER A 231 32.16 -45.33 16.37
C SER A 231 32.32 -46.86 16.21
N GLU A 232 31.22 -47.62 16.06
CA GLU A 232 31.21 -49.08 15.84
C GLU A 232 31.00 -49.47 14.36
N SER A 233 31.76 -48.89 13.42
CA SER A 233 31.94 -49.54 12.10
C SER A 233 33.23 -49.11 11.40
N VAL A 234 34.37 -49.61 11.90
CA VAL A 234 35.60 -49.73 11.11
C VAL A 234 36.24 -51.09 11.40
N ASP A 235 35.96 -52.08 10.55
CA ASP A 235 37.00 -52.92 9.95
C ASP A 235 36.43 -53.72 8.76
N GLY A 236 37.06 -53.56 7.60
CA GLY A 236 36.82 -54.39 6.40
C GLY A 236 37.53 -55.75 6.52
N PRO A 237 37.27 -56.69 5.59
CA PRO A 237 38.33 -56.90 4.60
C PRO A 237 37.86 -57.24 3.17
N GLU A 238 38.86 -57.21 2.29
CA GLU A 238 38.86 -57.24 0.84
C GLU A 238 38.52 -58.61 0.20
N GLY A 239 37.85 -58.54 -0.96
CA GLY A 239 38.25 -59.26 -2.20
C GLY A 239 37.61 -60.61 -2.52
N GLU A 240 36.78 -60.67 -3.57
CA GLU A 240 36.98 -61.57 -4.73
C GLU A 240 36.00 -61.26 -5.89
N GLU A 241 36.49 -61.40 -7.12
CA GLU A 241 35.89 -61.05 -8.40
C GLU A 241 34.81 -62.06 -8.86
N ALA A 242 33.77 -61.61 -9.58
CA ALA A 242 33.24 -62.29 -10.77
C ALA A 242 32.11 -61.49 -11.46
N GLU A 243 32.12 -61.63 -12.78
CA GLU A 243 31.37 -60.95 -13.83
C GLU A 243 29.86 -61.30 -13.88
N GLY A 244 29.09 -60.49 -14.62
CA GLY A 244 28.07 -61.05 -15.51
C GLY A 244 26.62 -60.59 -15.35
N GLU A 245 26.20 -59.82 -16.35
CA GLU A 245 24.92 -59.91 -17.06
C GLU A 245 23.66 -59.15 -16.60
N GLU A 246 23.01 -58.67 -17.66
CA GLU A 246 21.82 -57.86 -17.83
C GLU A 246 20.54 -58.59 -17.39
N GLN A 247 19.51 -57.87 -16.93
CA GLN A 247 18.20 -57.75 -17.63
C GLN A 247 17.08 -57.19 -16.74
N GLU A 248 16.09 -56.69 -17.47
CA GLU A 248 14.97 -55.82 -17.17
C GLU A 248 13.79 -56.47 -16.40
N GLN A 249 12.89 -55.59 -15.93
CA GLN A 249 11.43 -55.77 -15.76
C GLN A 249 10.98 -56.71 -14.62
N GLU A 250 9.88 -56.51 -13.87
CA GLU A 250 8.59 -55.86 -14.16
C GLU A 250 8.04 -55.12 -12.92
N ALA A 251 7.09 -54.23 -13.21
CA ALA A 251 6.21 -53.55 -12.28
C ALA A 251 5.26 -54.51 -11.54
N ASP A 252 4.78 -54.08 -10.37
CA ASP A 252 3.42 -54.44 -9.95
C ASP A 252 2.76 -53.24 -9.26
N ASP A 253 1.71 -52.74 -9.92
CA ASP A 253 0.75 -51.74 -9.47
C ASP A 253 -0.01 -52.27 -8.25
N LYS A 254 -0.13 -51.45 -7.20
CA LYS A 254 -1.37 -51.39 -6.41
C LYS A 254 -1.68 -49.97 -6.01
N ASP A 255 -2.65 -49.42 -6.73
CA ASP A 255 -3.53 -48.35 -6.31
C ASP A 255 -4.04 -48.57 -4.88
N ASN A 256 -4.05 -47.51 -4.09
CA ASN A 256 -5.25 -47.16 -3.37
C ASN A 256 -5.34 -45.63 -3.19
N ASP A 257 -6.41 -45.09 -3.77
CA ASP A 257 -6.90 -43.72 -3.60
C ASP A 257 -7.10 -43.36 -2.12
N ASP A 258 -6.76 -42.13 -1.75
CA ASP A 258 -7.71 -41.22 -1.08
C ASP A 258 -7.16 -39.77 -1.03
N ALA A 259 -7.75 -38.96 -1.91
CA ALA A 259 -8.37 -37.65 -1.68
C ALA A 259 -7.64 -36.49 -0.94
N GLU A 260 -7.57 -35.38 -1.71
CA GLU A 260 -7.76 -33.96 -1.35
C GLU A 260 -6.57 -33.20 -0.72
N GLU A 261 -5.81 -32.46 -1.53
CA GLU A 261 -6.02 -31.07 -1.99
C GLU A 261 -5.36 -30.02 -1.08
N THR A 262 -4.13 -29.59 -1.43
CA THR A 262 -3.69 -28.20 -1.27
C THR A 262 -2.77 -27.82 -2.44
N ASP A 263 -3.31 -27.04 -3.38
CA ASP A 263 -2.54 -26.40 -4.46
C ASP A 263 -1.83 -25.16 -3.90
N ASP A 264 -0.50 -25.22 -3.91
CA ASP A 264 0.43 -24.16 -3.57
C ASP A 264 1.08 -23.70 -4.88
N THR A 265 0.58 -22.61 -5.47
CA THR A 265 1.19 -22.00 -6.66
C THR A 265 1.83 -20.66 -6.34
N VAL A 266 3.12 -20.74 -6.00
CA VAL A 266 4.06 -19.64 -6.05
C VAL A 266 4.40 -19.35 -7.52
N VAL A 267 4.00 -18.18 -8.00
CA VAL A 267 4.37 -17.65 -9.32
C VAL A 267 5.80 -17.12 -9.33
N GLY A 268 6.72 -17.88 -9.93
CA GLY A 268 8.06 -17.44 -10.30
C GLY A 268 8.07 -16.72 -11.65
N SER A 269 8.74 -15.57 -11.70
CA SER A 269 8.96 -14.80 -12.95
C SER A 269 9.96 -15.52 -13.89
N PRO A 270 9.82 -15.41 -15.23
CA PRO A 270 10.54 -16.27 -16.16
C PRO A 270 11.92 -15.73 -16.56
N THR A 271 12.91 -16.62 -16.55
CA THR A 271 14.22 -16.48 -17.18
C THR A 271 14.16 -16.81 -18.67
N GLN A 272 14.85 -16.01 -19.49
CA GLN A 272 15.00 -16.20 -20.94
C GLN A 272 16.06 -17.25 -21.29
N SER A 273 15.78 -18.11 -22.27
CA SER A 273 16.74 -18.46 -23.35
C SER A 273 16.12 -19.30 -24.49
N LYS A 274 16.27 -18.79 -25.73
CA LYS A 274 16.64 -19.41 -27.05
C LYS A 274 16.03 -20.78 -27.44
N HIS A 275 15.66 -21.13 -28.66
CA HIS A 275 15.72 -20.67 -30.07
C HIS A 275 14.62 -21.52 -30.77
N ASP A 276 13.88 -21.09 -31.80
CA ASP A 276 14.22 -21.44 -33.19
C ASP A 276 13.37 -20.72 -34.25
N ILE A 277 13.95 -20.73 -35.45
CA ILE A 277 13.66 -19.89 -36.62
C ILE A 277 12.62 -20.53 -37.55
N SER A 278 11.78 -19.71 -38.18
CA SER A 278 11.32 -19.93 -39.57
C SER A 278 11.03 -18.60 -40.28
N LYS A 279 11.53 -18.53 -41.51
CA LYS A 279 11.59 -17.37 -42.41
C LYS A 279 10.24 -17.09 -43.08
N ASP A 280 9.95 -15.82 -43.34
CA ASP A 280 9.62 -15.39 -44.70
C ASP A 280 9.88 -13.89 -44.95
N GLN A 281 10.31 -13.60 -46.18
CA GLN A 281 10.91 -12.34 -46.63
C GLN A 281 9.89 -11.41 -47.31
N LYS A 282 10.00 -10.08 -47.11
CA LYS A 282 10.20 -9.12 -48.22
C LYS A 282 10.55 -7.68 -47.78
N ALA A 283 11.73 -7.27 -48.26
CA ALA A 283 12.31 -5.95 -48.55
C ALA A 283 11.57 -4.63 -48.21
N THR A 284 12.30 -3.65 -47.67
CA THR A 284 12.87 -2.52 -48.45
C THR A 284 13.85 -1.63 -47.65
N ASN A 285 15.03 -1.43 -48.24
CA ASN A 285 16.03 -0.35 -48.19
C ASN A 285 16.16 0.62 -46.99
N GLY A 286 17.41 0.75 -46.51
CA GLY A 286 18.07 2.06 -46.45
C GLY A 286 18.80 2.43 -45.14
N THR A 287 20.13 2.51 -45.23
CA THR A 287 21.04 3.38 -44.45
C THR A 287 21.75 2.76 -43.22
N GLN A 288 22.95 2.23 -43.47
CA GLN A 288 24.03 2.10 -42.47
C GLN A 288 24.85 3.39 -42.44
N ASN A 289 25.04 3.95 -41.24
CA ASN A 289 26.24 4.67 -40.74
C ASN A 289 25.85 5.73 -39.71
N LYS A 290 25.85 5.37 -38.41
CA LYS A 290 26.20 6.23 -37.25
C LYS A 290 25.85 5.51 -35.94
N VAL A 291 26.67 4.53 -35.55
CA VAL A 291 26.69 4.03 -34.17
C VAL A 291 28.15 3.93 -33.76
N ASP A 292 28.79 5.08 -33.57
CA ASP A 292 30.09 5.15 -32.90
C ASP A 292 30.40 6.53 -32.27
N ASP A 293 29.41 7.42 -32.14
CA ASP A 293 29.66 8.82 -31.72
C ASP A 293 28.75 9.32 -30.58
N LEU A 294 28.28 8.41 -29.72
CA LEU A 294 27.40 8.75 -28.58
C LEU A 294 27.85 8.13 -27.24
N LYS A 295 29.12 7.70 -27.13
CA LYS A 295 29.73 7.22 -25.88
C LYS A 295 30.83 8.14 -25.34
N LYS A 296 30.76 9.45 -25.60
CA LYS A 296 31.79 10.41 -25.14
C LYS A 296 31.31 11.67 -24.43
N ASP A 297 30.05 11.76 -23.98
CA ASP A 297 29.54 12.98 -23.33
C ASP A 297 28.89 12.81 -21.94
N PHE A 298 29.17 11.72 -21.22
CA PHE A 298 28.65 11.53 -19.85
C PHE A 298 29.71 11.46 -18.73
N SER A 299 30.95 11.90 -18.99
CA SER A 299 32.04 11.91 -17.98
C SER A 299 32.54 13.29 -17.56
N LYS A 300 31.75 14.36 -17.78
CA LYS A 300 32.02 15.68 -17.22
C LYS A 300 30.74 16.22 -16.61
N PHE A 301 30.58 16.05 -15.29
CA PHE A 301 30.13 17.09 -14.36
C PHE A 301 30.17 16.49 -12.94
N SER A 302 31.38 16.48 -12.38
CA SER A 302 31.63 16.25 -10.97
C SER A 302 31.08 17.41 -10.13
N LEU A 303 30.52 17.04 -8.98
CA LEU A 303 30.15 17.85 -7.83
C LEU A 303 30.99 19.12 -7.64
N ASN A 304 30.29 20.24 -7.54
CA ASN A 304 30.50 21.41 -6.68
C ASN A 304 30.11 22.68 -7.43
N VAL A 305 29.16 23.43 -6.86
CA VAL A 305 29.09 24.90 -6.77
C VAL A 305 27.63 25.29 -6.50
N VAL A 306 27.38 25.69 -5.26
CA VAL A 306 26.19 26.42 -4.82
C VAL A 306 26.51 27.91 -4.93
N PRO A 307 25.72 28.74 -5.62
CA PRO A 307 25.83 30.18 -5.50
C PRO A 307 24.59 30.74 -4.80
N ASN A 308 24.74 31.06 -3.51
CA ASN A 308 24.16 32.25 -2.91
C ASN A 308 24.86 32.50 -1.55
N GLY A 309 25.60 33.61 -1.49
CA GLY A 309 26.51 33.95 -0.40
C GLY A 309 25.79 34.35 0.88
N LEU A 310 25.73 33.40 1.83
CA LEU A 310 25.59 33.67 3.25
C LEU A 310 26.84 33.15 3.94
N THR A 311 27.60 34.07 4.52
CA THR A 311 28.85 33.81 5.23
C THR A 311 28.55 33.27 6.63
N ASN A 312 29.23 32.20 7.03
CA ASN A 312 29.26 31.71 8.42
C ASN A 312 29.88 32.80 9.31
N GLY A 313 29.03 33.51 10.06
CA GLY A 313 29.49 34.57 10.95
C GLY A 313 28.44 35.14 11.90
N ASP A 314 27.31 34.48 12.14
CA ASP A 314 26.31 34.98 13.09
C ASP A 314 25.79 33.88 14.03
N PHE A 315 26.69 33.40 14.89
CA PHE A 315 26.33 32.82 16.17
C PHE A 315 26.61 33.86 17.24
N GLY A 316 25.58 34.39 17.91
CA GLY A 316 25.79 35.27 19.05
C GLY A 316 24.55 35.84 19.72
N THR A 317 24.06 35.10 20.72
CA THR A 317 23.56 35.59 22.02
C THR A 317 22.24 36.36 22.11
N LEU A 318 21.19 35.63 22.52
CA LEU A 318 20.08 36.19 23.30
C LEU A 318 20.40 36.05 24.80
N LYS A 319 20.74 37.17 25.43
CA LYS A 319 20.56 37.41 26.87
C LYS A 319 20.18 38.88 27.08
N ALA A 320 18.92 39.10 27.43
CA ALA A 320 18.45 39.91 28.56
C ALA A 320 16.94 39.69 28.68
#